data_AF-W7KXB5-F1
#
_entry.id   AF-W7KXB5-F1
#
_cell.length_a   1.000
_cell.length_b   1.000
_cell.length_c   1.000
_cell.angle_alpha   90.00
_cell.angle_beta   90.00
_cell.angle_gamma   90.00
#
_symmetry.space_group_name_H-M   'P 1'
#
loop_
_entity.id
_entity.type
_entity.pdbx_description
1 polymer ?
#
loop_
_entity_poly.entity_id
_entity_poly.type
_entity_poly.pdbx_seq_one_letter_code
_entity_poly.pdbx_strand_id
1 'polypeptide(L)'
;MGFNGIGGYLNRPGEIPVEVIIAYFVFALAIAIILGKRNGGLKAFKTVDWVYIGIGAAAAYVWEFIIGAIIGRAVPSGLSNFIDVGFWGRLFIVFIVAALVRKVGAGMITLFLFNFFSDLFHYGFSGEPMYFIYESLTYGLFVDLGIAITGGKIFGIGVTGSTSKVVALAAIEGGIIGFLWAFPDPIFYGAFFKPFLYGGVVNWSRIIYDLISFIPGDVVIGILAGLASNRVQKAVQV
;
A
#
# COMPACT_ATOMS: atom_id res chain seq x y z
N MET A 1 16.25 15.20 22.29
CA MET A 1 14.97 15.03 23.01
C MET A 1 13.93 14.74 21.97
N GLY A 2 13.25 13.60 22.06
CA GLY A 2 12.29 13.18 21.05
C GLY A 2 10.85 13.58 21.40
N PHE A 3 10.04 13.91 20.40
CA PHE A 3 8.60 14.08 20.58
C PHE A 3 7.94 12.70 20.50
N ASN A 4 7.31 12.25 21.58
CA ASN A 4 6.59 10.97 21.63
C ASN A 4 7.45 9.73 21.28
N GLY A 5 8.74 9.71 21.65
CA GLY A 5 9.66 8.62 21.31
C GLY A 5 10.45 8.79 20.00
N ILE A 6 10.05 9.74 19.14
CA ILE A 6 10.72 10.05 17.87
C ILE A 6 12.00 10.83 18.12
N GLY A 7 13.16 10.22 17.90
CA GLY A 7 14.46 10.84 18.13
C GLY A 7 15.05 11.64 16.96
N GLY A 8 14.59 11.41 15.73
CA GLY A 8 15.12 12.09 14.53
C GLY A 8 16.61 11.84 14.33
N TYR A 9 17.04 10.60 14.51
CA TYR A 9 18.44 10.22 14.42
C TYR A 9 18.89 10.23 12.96
N LEU A 10 19.98 10.94 12.67
CA LEU A 10 20.55 11.00 11.34
C LEU A 10 21.86 10.23 11.30
N ASN A 11 22.20 9.71 10.12
CA ASN A 11 23.47 9.05 9.81
C ASN A 11 23.75 7.81 10.67
N ARG A 12 22.73 7.01 10.98
CA ARG A 12 22.95 5.71 11.62
C ARG A 12 23.68 4.77 10.66
N PRO A 13 24.62 3.93 11.15
CA PRO A 13 25.32 2.99 10.29
C PRO A 13 24.35 2.11 9.50
N GLY A 14 24.48 2.13 8.18
CA GLY A 14 23.65 1.35 7.25
C GLY A 14 22.27 1.95 6.93
N GLU A 15 21.90 3.07 7.54
CA GLU A 15 20.65 3.80 7.24
C GLU A 15 20.66 4.38 5.83
N ILE A 16 19.51 4.31 5.15
CA ILE A 16 19.33 5.00 3.88
C ILE A 16 19.35 6.52 4.16
N PRO A 17 20.17 7.32 3.46
CA PRO A 17 20.24 8.76 3.69
C PRO A 17 18.87 9.43 3.56
N VAL A 18 18.57 10.37 4.47
CA VAL A 18 17.29 11.08 4.50
C VAL A 18 17.01 11.81 3.19
N GLU A 19 18.04 12.31 2.52
CA GLU A 19 17.95 12.98 1.23
C GLU A 19 17.43 12.04 0.15
N VAL A 20 17.82 10.76 0.18
CA VAL A 20 17.35 9.75 -0.78
C VAL A 20 15.86 9.46 -0.56
N ILE A 21 15.42 9.40 0.69
CA ILE A 21 14.01 9.16 1.03
C ILE A 21 13.14 10.36 0.67
N ILE A 22 13.59 11.58 0.99
CA ILE A 22 12.89 12.81 0.59
C ILE A 22 12.83 12.90 -0.94
N ALA A 23 13.94 12.65 -1.63
CA ALA A 23 13.98 12.62 -3.08
C ALA A 23 12.98 11.60 -3.64
N TYR A 24 12.93 10.38 -3.09
CA TYR A 24 11.92 9.39 -3.48
C TYR A 24 10.50 9.93 -3.35
N PHE A 25 10.12 10.47 -2.19
CA PHE A 25 8.75 10.97 -1.99
C PHE A 25 8.40 12.11 -2.94
N VAL A 26 9.32 13.06 -3.15
CA VAL A 26 9.12 14.18 -4.07
C VAL A 26 9.00 13.68 -5.52
N PHE A 27 9.92 12.86 -5.98
CA PHE A 27 9.93 12.38 -7.36
C PHE A 27 8.79 11.42 -7.65
N ALA A 28 8.53 10.45 -6.77
CA ALA A 28 7.46 9.47 -6.96
C ALA A 28 6.08 10.14 -6.98
N LEU A 29 5.84 11.11 -6.08
CA LEU A 29 4.60 11.90 -6.08
C LEU A 29 4.49 12.77 -7.34
N ALA A 30 5.57 13.44 -7.75
CA ALA A 30 5.59 14.22 -8.98
C ALA A 30 5.30 13.34 -10.21
N ILE A 31 5.89 12.15 -10.29
CA ILE A 31 5.65 11.19 -11.37
C ILE A 31 4.18 10.77 -11.39
N ALA A 32 3.59 10.42 -10.24
CA ALA A 32 2.18 10.04 -10.16
C ALA A 32 1.25 11.17 -10.66
N ILE A 33 1.52 12.41 -10.26
CA ILE A 33 0.73 13.58 -10.69
C ILE A 33 0.93 13.86 -12.19
N ILE A 34 2.17 13.86 -12.69
CA ILE A 34 2.48 14.15 -14.09
C ILE A 34 1.88 13.08 -15.00
N LEU A 35 2.11 11.80 -14.71
CA LEU A 35 1.54 10.69 -15.47
C LEU A 35 0.02 10.65 -15.35
N GLY A 36 -0.52 10.89 -14.15
CA GLY A 36 -1.95 10.96 -13.92
C GLY A 36 -2.61 12.04 -14.77
N LYS A 37 -2.01 13.23 -14.83
CA LYS A 37 -2.48 14.32 -15.69
C LYS A 37 -2.38 13.97 -17.17
N ARG A 38 -1.25 13.41 -17.61
CA ARG A 38 -0.99 13.07 -19.02
C ARG A 38 -1.90 11.96 -19.55
N ASN A 39 -2.08 10.90 -18.76
CA ASN A 39 -2.82 9.71 -19.17
C ASN A 39 -4.31 9.78 -18.80
N GLY A 40 -4.74 10.84 -18.11
CA GLY A 40 -6.14 11.06 -17.72
C GLY A 40 -6.58 10.34 -16.45
N GLY A 41 -5.66 9.82 -15.62
CA GLY A 41 -5.95 9.24 -14.31
C GLY A 41 -6.17 10.28 -13.21
N LEU A 42 -5.71 11.52 -13.39
CA LEU A 42 -5.90 12.63 -12.45
C LEU A 42 -7.23 13.32 -12.72
N LYS A 43 -8.26 12.96 -11.95
CA LYS A 43 -9.62 13.52 -12.05
C LYS A 43 -10.11 13.94 -10.67
N ALA A 44 -11.06 14.88 -10.63
CA ALA A 44 -11.72 15.26 -9.38
C ALA A 44 -12.50 14.07 -8.79
N PHE A 45 -12.37 13.87 -7.47
CA PHE A 45 -13.17 12.90 -6.72
C PHE A 45 -14.63 13.38 -6.63
N LYS A 46 -15.55 12.43 -6.82
CA LYS A 46 -16.99 12.58 -6.62
C LYS A 46 -17.34 12.10 -5.22
N THR A 47 -18.53 12.44 -4.72
CA THR A 47 -19.03 11.99 -3.42
C THR A 47 -18.94 10.47 -3.26
N VAL A 48 -19.33 9.70 -4.28
CA VAL A 48 -19.28 8.23 -4.22
C VAL A 48 -17.86 7.69 -4.07
N ASP A 49 -16.85 8.40 -4.60
CA ASP A 49 -15.46 7.97 -4.45
C ASP A 49 -15.00 8.11 -3.00
N TRP A 50 -15.37 9.22 -2.34
CA TRP A 50 -15.10 9.42 -0.92
C TRP A 50 -15.79 8.37 -0.05
N VAL A 51 -16.99 7.93 -0.44
CA VAL A 51 -17.70 6.83 0.24
C VAL A 51 -16.91 5.53 0.11
N TYR A 52 -16.46 5.15 -1.09
CA TYR A 52 -15.67 3.93 -1.28
C TYR A 52 -14.33 3.98 -0.54
N ILE A 53 -13.66 5.14 -0.56
CA ILE A 53 -12.41 5.37 0.17
C ILE A 53 -12.63 5.22 1.69
N GLY A 54 -13.66 5.87 2.24
CA GLY A 54 -13.96 5.82 3.68
C GLY A 54 -14.33 4.41 4.15
N ILE A 55 -15.23 3.73 3.43
CA ILE A 55 -15.63 2.35 3.74
C ILE A 55 -14.42 1.41 3.61
N GLY A 56 -13.65 1.55 2.52
CA GLY A 56 -12.49 0.70 2.27
C GLY A 56 -11.40 0.87 3.33
N ALA A 57 -11.10 2.11 3.75
CA ALA A 57 -10.15 2.38 4.82
C ALA A 57 -10.59 1.77 6.16
N ALA A 58 -11.87 1.93 6.53
CA ALA A 58 -12.41 1.32 7.73
C ALA A 58 -12.41 -0.22 7.66
N ALA A 59 -12.76 -0.79 6.51
CA ALA A 59 -12.73 -2.22 6.28
C ALA A 59 -11.31 -2.79 6.35
N ALA A 60 -10.32 -2.07 5.80
CA ALA A 60 -8.91 -2.44 5.89
C ALA A 60 -8.42 -2.44 7.34
N TYR A 61 -8.80 -1.42 8.12
CA TYR A 61 -8.51 -1.36 9.56
C TYR A 61 -9.10 -2.57 10.31
N VAL A 62 -10.40 -2.83 10.13
CA VAL A 62 -11.09 -3.96 10.76
C VAL A 62 -10.44 -5.28 10.32
N TRP A 63 -10.09 -5.41 9.05
CA TRP A 63 -9.44 -6.61 8.57
C TRP A 63 -8.12 -6.81 9.27
N GLU A 64 -7.21 -5.85 9.24
CA GLU A 64 -5.85 -6.06 9.74
C GLU A 64 -5.81 -6.28 11.25
N PHE A 65 -6.43 -5.38 12.01
CA PHE A 65 -6.26 -5.33 13.46
C PHE A 65 -7.25 -6.22 14.22
N ILE A 66 -8.33 -6.67 13.58
CA ILE A 66 -9.35 -7.50 14.23
C ILE A 66 -9.35 -8.89 13.62
N ILE A 67 -9.67 -9.00 12.32
CA ILE A 67 -9.86 -10.31 11.66
C ILE A 67 -8.50 -11.01 11.46
N GLY A 68 -7.56 -10.32 10.84
CA GLY A 68 -6.21 -10.76 10.55
C GLY A 68 -5.44 -11.08 11.81
N ALA A 69 -5.57 -10.28 12.86
CA ALA A 69 -4.99 -10.57 14.18
C ALA A 69 -5.51 -11.88 14.81
N ILE A 70 -6.76 -12.25 14.55
CA ILE A 70 -7.34 -13.53 15.02
C ILE A 70 -6.86 -14.69 14.15
N ILE A 71 -6.98 -14.56 12.83
CA ILE A 71 -6.61 -15.63 11.88
C ILE A 71 -5.10 -15.87 11.89
N GLY A 72 -4.31 -14.81 12.02
CA GLY A 72 -2.85 -14.85 12.05
C GLY A 72 -2.30 -15.71 13.18
N ARG A 73 -3.03 -15.87 14.30
CA ARG A 73 -2.64 -16.78 15.39
C ARG A 73 -2.64 -18.26 14.99
N ALA A 74 -3.36 -18.62 13.93
CA ALA A 74 -3.37 -19.96 13.39
C ALA A 74 -2.20 -20.22 12.42
N VAL A 75 -1.44 -19.20 12.04
CA VAL A 75 -0.27 -19.34 11.16
C VAL A 75 0.90 -19.90 11.98
N PRO A 76 1.51 -21.02 11.56
CA PRO A 76 2.71 -21.54 12.23
C PRO A 76 3.85 -20.53 12.24
N SER A 77 4.60 -20.43 13.34
CA SER A 77 5.71 -19.47 13.49
C SER A 77 6.81 -19.61 12.43
N GLY A 78 7.01 -20.81 11.87
CA GLY A 78 7.94 -21.02 10.75
C GLY A 78 7.47 -20.43 9.42
N LEU A 79 6.19 -20.04 9.32
CA LEU A 79 5.58 -19.47 8.11
C LEU A 79 5.21 -17.99 8.28
N SER A 80 5.33 -17.41 9.47
CA SER A 80 4.90 -16.03 9.74
C SER A 80 5.72 -14.97 9.00
N ASN A 81 6.93 -15.30 8.53
CA ASN A 81 7.72 -14.42 7.68
C ASN A 81 7.26 -14.42 6.21
N PHE A 82 6.42 -15.37 5.83
CA PHE A 82 5.92 -15.55 4.46
C PHE A 82 4.43 -15.27 4.34
N ILE A 83 3.70 -15.31 5.46
CA ILE A 83 2.25 -15.23 5.52
C ILE A 83 1.85 -14.17 6.53
N ASP A 84 1.36 -13.04 6.04
CA ASP A 84 0.73 -12.01 6.85
C ASP A 84 -0.71 -11.79 6.40
N VAL A 85 -1.63 -12.51 7.06
CA VAL A 85 -3.06 -12.48 6.72
C VAL A 85 -3.67 -11.09 6.96
N GLY A 86 -3.18 -10.34 7.95
CA GLY A 86 -3.67 -8.99 8.24
C GLY A 86 -3.30 -8.05 7.11
N PHE A 87 -2.01 -7.99 6.79
CA PHE A 87 -1.49 -7.17 5.69
C PHE A 87 -2.10 -7.56 4.33
N TRP A 88 -2.25 -8.85 4.05
CA TRP A 88 -2.80 -9.33 2.78
C TRP A 88 -4.25 -8.90 2.54
N GLY A 89 -5.10 -8.90 3.56
CA GLY A 89 -6.45 -8.40 3.35
C GLY A 89 -6.52 -6.88 3.27
N ARG A 90 -5.64 -6.13 3.94
CA ARG A 90 -5.49 -4.68 3.70
C ARG A 90 -5.16 -4.43 2.22
N LEU A 91 -4.14 -5.10 1.69
CA LEU A 91 -3.75 -5.02 0.27
C LEU A 91 -4.95 -5.31 -0.64
N PHE A 92 -5.63 -6.43 -0.37
CA PHE A 92 -6.79 -6.86 -1.16
C PHE A 92 -7.91 -5.81 -1.19
N ILE A 93 -8.25 -5.24 -0.03
CA ILE A 93 -9.30 -4.22 0.11
C ILE A 93 -8.90 -2.93 -0.61
N VAL A 94 -7.65 -2.47 -0.46
CA VAL A 94 -7.16 -1.25 -1.11
C VAL A 94 -7.22 -1.37 -2.64
N PHE A 95 -6.94 -2.55 -3.20
CA PHE A 95 -7.08 -2.76 -4.65
C PHE A 95 -8.53 -2.65 -5.11
N ILE A 96 -9.49 -3.15 -4.32
CA ILE A 96 -10.92 -2.97 -4.63
C ILE A 96 -11.27 -1.47 -4.64
N VAL A 97 -10.81 -0.71 -3.64
CA VAL A 97 -11.03 0.75 -3.61
C VAL A 97 -10.44 1.42 -4.85
N ALA A 98 -9.21 1.08 -5.21
CA ALA A 98 -8.55 1.60 -6.41
C ALA A 98 -9.34 1.29 -7.69
N ALA A 99 -9.94 0.11 -7.77
CA ALA A 99 -10.75 -0.34 -8.90
C ALA A 99 -12.11 0.33 -9.00
N LEU A 100 -12.73 0.68 -7.87
CA LEU A 100 -13.98 1.41 -7.84
C LEU A 100 -13.75 2.89 -8.20
N VAL A 101 -12.73 3.51 -7.61
CA VAL A 101 -12.48 4.94 -7.69
C VAL A 101 -11.71 5.34 -8.96
N ARG A 102 -10.63 4.62 -9.28
CA ARG A 102 -9.80 4.78 -10.50
C ARG A 102 -9.26 6.19 -10.72
N LYS A 103 -8.89 6.87 -9.64
CA LYS A 103 -8.32 8.23 -9.67
C LYS A 103 -7.05 8.27 -8.85
N VAL A 104 -6.05 8.96 -9.37
CA VAL A 104 -4.78 9.19 -8.65
C VAL A 104 -5.09 9.91 -7.34
N GLY A 105 -4.62 9.35 -6.23
CA GLY A 105 -4.90 9.77 -4.86
C GLY A 105 -5.78 8.79 -4.11
N ALA A 106 -6.45 7.85 -4.80
CA ALA A 106 -7.32 6.86 -4.15
C ALA A 106 -6.53 5.97 -3.19
N GLY A 107 -5.36 5.48 -3.61
CA GLY A 107 -4.50 4.64 -2.75
C GLY A 107 -3.96 5.43 -1.55
N MET A 108 -3.34 6.60 -1.82
CA MET A 108 -2.75 7.47 -0.80
C MET A 108 -3.77 7.90 0.27
N ILE A 109 -4.96 8.34 -0.14
CA ILE A 109 -6.01 8.81 0.79
C ILE A 109 -6.61 7.62 1.55
N THR A 110 -6.80 6.47 0.91
CA THR A 110 -7.30 5.27 1.61
C THR A 110 -6.36 4.86 2.73
N LEU A 111 -5.05 4.84 2.48
CA LEU A 111 -4.07 4.50 3.51
C LEU A 111 -3.87 5.61 4.55
N PHE A 112 -4.07 6.88 4.17
CA PHE A 112 -4.11 7.97 5.13
C PHE A 112 -5.25 7.76 6.15
N LEU A 113 -6.45 7.46 5.66
CA LEU A 113 -7.62 7.20 6.52
C LEU A 113 -7.51 5.90 7.29
N PHE A 114 -6.93 4.85 6.68
CA PHE A 114 -6.61 3.61 7.37
C PHE A 114 -5.75 3.92 8.61
N ASN A 115 -4.66 4.67 8.46
CA ASN A 115 -3.83 5.06 9.58
C ASN A 115 -4.55 5.91 10.61
N PHE A 116 -5.39 6.85 10.15
CA PHE A 116 -6.22 7.63 11.06
C PHE A 116 -7.11 6.72 11.93
N PHE A 117 -7.73 5.69 11.36
CA PHE A 117 -8.53 4.72 12.11
C PHE A 117 -7.68 3.80 12.99
N SER A 118 -6.53 3.35 12.50
CA SER A 118 -5.56 2.56 13.28
C SER A 118 -5.10 3.32 14.51
N ASP A 119 -4.78 4.61 14.37
CA ASP A 119 -4.42 5.46 15.49
C ASP A 119 -5.59 5.72 16.42
N LEU A 120 -6.78 5.98 15.89
CA LEU A 120 -7.95 6.28 16.71
C LEU A 120 -8.39 5.09 17.57
N PHE A 121 -8.30 3.87 17.03
CA PHE A 121 -8.91 2.69 17.63
C PHE A 121 -7.93 1.62 18.13
N HIS A 122 -6.67 1.62 17.69
CA HIS A 122 -5.69 0.59 18.05
C HIS A 122 -4.43 1.15 18.70
N TYR A 123 -3.83 2.21 18.11
CA TYR A 123 -2.56 2.75 18.60
C TYR A 123 -2.71 3.98 19.53
N GLY A 124 -3.90 4.57 19.65
CA GLY A 124 -4.17 5.70 20.56
C GLY A 124 -3.38 6.97 20.23
N PHE A 125 -3.11 7.24 18.95
CA PHE A 125 -2.20 8.31 18.47
C PHE A 125 -0.79 8.28 19.09
N SER A 126 -0.40 7.14 19.69
CA SER A 126 0.99 6.90 20.09
C SER A 126 1.87 6.51 18.89
N GLY A 127 1.23 6.09 17.78
CA GLY A 127 1.83 5.75 16.49
C GLY A 127 2.19 6.98 15.69
N GLU A 128 3.30 7.61 16.08
CA GLU A 128 4.15 8.52 15.29
C GLU A 128 3.57 9.02 13.94
N PRO A 129 3.30 10.34 13.79
CA PRO A 129 2.72 10.94 12.57
C PRO A 129 3.39 10.56 11.24
N MET A 130 4.61 10.01 11.30
CA MET A 130 5.36 9.50 10.16
C MET A 130 4.70 8.28 9.51
N TYR A 131 3.87 7.50 10.20
CA TYR A 131 3.14 6.39 9.58
C TYR A 131 2.16 6.86 8.50
N PHE A 132 1.54 8.04 8.68
CA PHE A 132 0.71 8.65 7.63
C PHE A 132 1.52 8.88 6.35
N ILE A 133 2.72 9.45 6.48
CA ILE A 133 3.60 9.71 5.35
C ILE A 133 4.08 8.40 4.75
N TYR A 134 4.54 7.48 5.59
CA TYR A 134 5.05 6.18 5.18
C TYR A 134 3.99 5.38 4.41
N GLU A 135 2.83 5.09 4.98
CA GLU A 135 1.83 4.24 4.31
C GLU A 135 1.25 4.92 3.07
N SER A 136 0.89 6.20 3.16
CA SER A 136 0.34 6.93 2.02
C SER A 136 1.38 7.04 0.90
N LEU A 137 2.59 7.53 1.18
CA LEU A 137 3.57 7.83 0.14
C LEU A 137 4.45 6.62 -0.26
N THR A 138 4.20 5.43 0.27
CA THR A 138 4.80 4.18 -0.23
C THR A 138 3.72 3.27 -0.82
N TYR A 139 3.06 2.46 0.00
CA TYR A 139 2.01 1.52 -0.41
C TYR A 139 0.90 2.19 -1.22
N GLY A 140 0.37 3.32 -0.73
CA GLY A 140 -0.74 4.03 -1.35
C GLY A 140 -0.33 4.65 -2.69
N LEU A 141 0.86 5.23 -2.72
CA LEU A 141 1.46 5.81 -3.92
C LEU A 141 1.74 4.75 -4.99
N PHE A 142 2.15 3.53 -4.64
CA PHE A 142 2.32 2.46 -5.62
C PHE A 142 1.01 2.09 -6.34
N VAL A 143 -0.09 2.06 -5.59
CA VAL A 143 -1.43 1.88 -6.19
C VAL A 143 -1.76 3.04 -7.12
N ASP A 144 -1.53 4.28 -6.67
CA ASP A 144 -1.81 5.48 -7.44
C ASP A 144 -0.92 5.62 -8.68
N LEU A 145 0.32 5.15 -8.65
CA LEU A 145 1.18 5.02 -9.82
C LEU A 145 0.59 4.03 -10.83
N GLY A 146 0.05 2.89 -10.37
CA GLY A 146 -0.70 1.97 -11.22
C GLY A 146 -1.90 2.65 -11.89
N ILE A 147 -2.67 3.44 -11.15
CA ILE A 147 -3.78 4.24 -11.70
C ILE A 147 -3.28 5.27 -12.72
N ALA A 148 -2.18 5.97 -12.40
CA ALA A 148 -1.59 6.99 -13.25
C ALA A 148 -1.08 6.41 -14.58
N ILE A 149 -0.36 5.30 -14.53
CA ILE A 149 0.19 4.60 -15.71
C ILE A 149 -0.95 4.10 -16.61
N THR A 150 -2.01 3.56 -16.02
CA THR A 150 -3.16 3.01 -16.76
C THR A 150 -4.19 4.07 -17.18
N GLY A 151 -4.06 5.32 -16.75
CA GLY A 151 -5.02 6.39 -17.04
C GLY A 151 -6.40 6.16 -16.41
N GLY A 152 -6.45 5.51 -15.24
CA GLY A 152 -7.70 5.12 -14.59
C GLY A 152 -8.32 3.83 -15.15
N LYS A 153 -7.54 3.03 -15.90
CA LYS A 153 -7.96 1.72 -16.42
C LYS A 153 -7.31 0.54 -15.69
N ILE A 154 -6.94 0.77 -14.43
CA ILE A 154 -6.30 -0.23 -13.57
C ILE A 154 -7.13 -1.52 -13.48
N PHE A 155 -6.43 -2.63 -13.33
CA PHE A 155 -6.91 -4.00 -13.39
C PHE A 155 -7.67 -4.34 -14.68
N GLY A 156 -7.21 -3.80 -15.81
CA GLY A 156 -7.83 -3.98 -17.12
C GLY A 156 -9.25 -3.40 -17.24
N ILE A 157 -9.67 -2.54 -16.31
CA ILE A 157 -11.03 -1.98 -16.27
C ILE A 157 -11.19 -0.91 -17.36
N GLY A 158 -12.23 -1.02 -18.19
CA GLY A 158 -12.44 -0.09 -19.30
C GLY A 158 -11.46 -0.27 -20.48
N VAL A 159 -10.74 -1.40 -20.51
CA VAL A 159 -9.97 -1.86 -21.67
C VAL A 159 -10.88 -2.68 -22.59
N THR A 160 -10.94 -2.31 -23.86
CA THR A 160 -11.65 -3.07 -24.90
C THR A 160 -10.78 -4.21 -25.41
N GLY A 161 -11.28 -5.45 -25.36
CA GLY A 161 -10.55 -6.63 -25.82
C GLY A 161 -11.22 -7.93 -25.38
N SER A 162 -10.57 -9.07 -25.68
CA SER A 162 -11.04 -10.37 -25.23
C SER A 162 -11.01 -10.49 -23.70
N THR A 163 -11.90 -11.29 -23.14
CA THR A 163 -11.95 -11.57 -21.70
C THR A 163 -10.60 -12.04 -21.18
N SER A 164 -9.89 -12.90 -21.92
CA SER A 164 -8.56 -13.39 -21.56
C SER A 164 -7.53 -12.26 -21.42
N LYS A 165 -7.58 -11.25 -22.31
CA LYS A 165 -6.69 -10.09 -22.23
C LYS A 165 -6.97 -9.26 -20.98
N VAL A 166 -8.24 -8.99 -20.68
CA VAL A 166 -8.63 -8.21 -19.49
C VAL A 166 -8.24 -8.94 -18.20
N VAL A 167 -8.47 -10.26 -18.15
CA VAL A 167 -8.09 -11.10 -17.01
C VAL A 167 -6.57 -11.14 -16.83
N ALA A 168 -5.81 -11.27 -17.93
CA ALA A 168 -4.36 -11.24 -17.88
C ALA A 168 -3.84 -9.88 -17.38
N LEU A 169 -4.39 -8.76 -17.88
CA LEU A 169 -4.02 -7.43 -17.40
C LEU A 169 -4.34 -7.25 -15.92
N ALA A 170 -5.52 -7.68 -15.46
CA ALA A 170 -5.88 -7.62 -14.06
C ALA A 170 -4.91 -8.39 -13.15
N ALA A 171 -4.53 -9.60 -13.57
CA ALA A 171 -3.54 -10.40 -12.85
C ALA A 171 -2.15 -9.77 -12.87
N ILE A 172 -1.68 -9.29 -14.03
CA ILE A 172 -0.34 -8.70 -14.19
C ILE A 172 -0.23 -7.40 -13.39
N GLU A 173 -1.18 -6.49 -13.54
CA GLU A 173 -1.17 -5.21 -12.81
C GLU A 173 -1.31 -5.44 -11.30
N GLY A 174 -2.16 -6.40 -10.89
CA GLY A 174 -2.27 -6.83 -9.49
C GLY A 174 -0.95 -7.40 -8.94
N GLY A 175 -0.31 -8.30 -9.68
CA GLY A 175 0.96 -8.91 -9.29
C GLY A 175 2.12 -7.91 -9.24
N ILE A 176 2.17 -6.94 -10.16
CA ILE A 176 3.18 -5.87 -10.14
C ILE A 176 3.00 -4.98 -8.90
N ILE A 177 1.77 -4.56 -8.60
CA ILE A 177 1.54 -3.70 -7.43
C ILE A 177 1.77 -4.51 -6.13
N GLY A 178 1.37 -5.79 -6.11
CA GLY A 178 1.69 -6.70 -5.01
C GLY A 178 3.20 -6.86 -4.78
N PHE A 179 3.98 -7.03 -5.85
CA PHE A 179 5.44 -7.02 -5.78
C PHE A 179 5.97 -5.71 -5.18
N LEU A 180 5.45 -4.56 -5.61
CA LEU A 180 5.85 -3.25 -5.07
C LEU A 180 5.50 -3.11 -3.58
N TRP A 181 4.39 -3.71 -3.14
CA TRP A 181 3.98 -3.73 -1.73
C TRP A 181 4.89 -4.57 -0.82
N ALA A 182 5.77 -5.42 -1.36
CA ALA A 182 6.76 -6.14 -0.55
C ALA A 182 7.93 -5.24 -0.09
N PHE A 183 8.08 -4.03 -0.65
CA PHE A 183 9.23 -3.15 -0.40
C PHE A 183 9.12 -2.22 0.81
N PRO A 184 7.97 -1.60 1.12
CA PRO A 184 7.94 -0.54 2.11
C PRO A 184 8.39 -0.97 3.50
N ASP A 185 7.95 -2.13 4.00
CA ASP A 185 8.34 -2.55 5.34
C ASP A 185 9.85 -2.89 5.44
N PRO A 186 10.43 -3.73 4.56
CA PRO A 186 11.86 -4.02 4.64
C PRO A 186 12.74 -2.79 4.33
N ILE A 187 12.44 -2.05 3.26
CA ILE A 187 13.33 -0.99 2.74
C ILE A 187 13.06 0.34 3.42
N PHE A 188 11.83 0.83 3.38
CA PHE A 188 11.53 2.16 3.92
C PHE A 188 11.45 2.12 5.44
N TYR A 189 10.75 1.16 6.02
CA TYR A 189 10.65 1.07 7.46
C TYR A 189 11.93 0.50 8.09
N GLY A 190 12.38 -0.67 7.66
CA GLY A 190 13.55 -1.35 8.22
C GLY A 190 14.87 -0.61 8.03
N ALA A 191 15.10 -0.01 6.86
CA ALA A 191 16.37 0.65 6.53
C ALA A 191 16.36 2.18 6.75
N PHE A 192 15.19 2.79 7.00
CA PHE A 192 15.10 4.24 7.25
C PHE A 192 14.20 4.63 8.43
N PHE A 193 12.87 4.40 8.40
CA PHE A 193 12.02 4.95 9.47
C PHE A 193 12.36 4.39 10.85
N LYS A 194 12.64 3.09 10.97
CA LYS A 194 13.03 2.49 12.24
C LYS A 194 14.34 3.07 12.82
N PRO A 195 15.46 3.16 12.07
CA PRO A 195 16.68 3.83 12.57
C PRO A 195 16.45 5.33 12.82
N PHE A 196 15.71 6.02 11.95
CA PHE A 196 15.45 7.45 12.06
C PHE A 196 14.60 7.81 13.29
N LEU A 197 13.52 7.08 13.52
CA LEU A 197 12.56 7.36 14.60
C LEU A 197 13.09 6.84 15.94
N TYR A 198 13.59 5.60 15.98
CA TYR A 198 13.89 4.91 17.23
C TYR A 198 15.38 4.68 17.49
N GLY A 199 16.26 5.06 16.58
CA GLY A 199 17.70 4.79 16.70
C GLY A 199 18.01 3.30 16.54
N GLY A 200 17.13 2.54 15.88
CA GLY A 200 17.33 1.13 15.59
C GLY A 200 18.58 0.86 14.76
N VAL A 201 19.17 -0.33 14.92
CA VAL A 201 20.31 -0.78 14.10
C VAL A 201 19.79 -1.36 12.80
N VAL A 202 20.36 -0.92 11.67
CA VAL A 202 20.03 -1.48 10.36
C VAL A 202 20.71 -2.83 10.18
N ASN A 203 19.91 -3.85 9.88
CA ASN A 203 20.40 -5.19 9.56
C ASN A 203 20.00 -5.54 8.13
N TRP A 204 20.94 -5.32 7.20
CA TRP A 204 20.72 -5.58 5.77
C TRP A 204 20.45 -7.05 5.45
N SER A 205 21.01 -7.98 6.21
CA SER A 205 20.73 -9.42 6.04
C SER A 205 19.27 -9.73 6.34
N ARG A 206 18.72 -9.15 7.42
CA ARG A 206 17.30 -9.28 7.75
C ARG A 206 16.42 -8.59 6.71
N ILE A 207 16.76 -7.37 6.29
CA ILE A 207 16.01 -6.62 5.27
C ILE A 207 15.90 -7.41 3.97
N ILE A 208 17.02 -8.00 3.50
CA ILE A 208 17.03 -8.81 2.28
C ILE A 208 16.20 -10.08 2.47
N TYR A 209 16.29 -10.73 3.64
CA TYR A 209 15.50 -11.92 3.95
C TYR A 209 14.00 -11.61 3.98
N ASP A 210 13.59 -10.53 4.65
CA ASP A 210 12.18 -10.12 4.74
C ASP A 210 11.65 -9.78 3.34
N LEU A 211 12.42 -9.04 2.53
CA LEU A 211 12.05 -8.72 1.14
C LEU A 211 11.82 -9.99 0.29
N ILE A 212 12.74 -10.96 0.35
CA ILE A 212 12.62 -12.23 -0.41
C ILE A 212 11.43 -13.04 0.08
N SER A 213 11.15 -13.03 1.39
CA SER A 213 10.06 -13.79 2.00
C SER A 213 8.68 -13.18 1.71
N PHE A 214 8.57 -11.86 1.63
CA PHE A 214 7.30 -11.15 1.38
C PHE A 214 6.86 -11.21 -0.09
N ILE A 215 7.81 -11.11 -1.04
CA ILE A 215 7.51 -11.04 -2.47
C ILE A 215 6.55 -12.15 -2.96
N PRO A 216 6.78 -13.46 -2.69
CA PRO A 216 5.90 -14.50 -3.22
C PRO A 216 4.45 -14.36 -2.75
N GLY A 217 4.26 -14.09 -1.47
CA GLY A 217 2.94 -13.92 -0.86
C GLY A 217 2.21 -12.72 -1.42
N ASP A 218 2.87 -11.57 -1.42
CA ASP A 218 2.27 -10.30 -1.83
C ASP A 218 1.96 -10.28 -3.32
N VAL A 219 2.78 -10.92 -4.16
CA VAL A 219 2.49 -11.09 -5.59
C VAL A 219 1.25 -11.97 -5.80
N VAL A 220 1.15 -13.10 -5.11
CA VAL A 220 -0.01 -14.01 -5.23
C VAL A 220 -1.28 -13.30 -4.79
N ILE A 221 -1.26 -12.65 -3.62
CA ILE A 221 -2.41 -11.90 -3.13
C ILE A 221 -2.72 -10.70 -4.03
N GLY A 222 -1.71 -10.00 -4.54
CA GLY A 222 -1.87 -8.91 -5.51
C GLY A 222 -2.57 -9.38 -6.80
N ILE A 223 -2.20 -10.55 -7.34
CA ILE A 223 -2.88 -11.16 -8.50
C ILE A 223 -4.35 -11.42 -8.17
N LEU A 224 -4.63 -12.08 -7.03
CA LEU A 224 -6.00 -12.41 -6.61
C LEU A 224 -6.83 -11.13 -6.39
N ALA A 225 -6.24 -10.13 -5.77
CA ALA A 225 -6.84 -8.82 -5.53
C ALA A 225 -7.16 -8.09 -6.82
N GLY A 226 -6.24 -8.07 -7.80
CA GLY A 226 -6.47 -7.44 -9.11
C GLY A 226 -7.60 -8.13 -9.88
N LEU A 227 -7.64 -9.47 -9.87
CA LEU A 227 -8.71 -10.25 -10.48
C LEU A 227 -10.07 -10.01 -9.80
N ALA A 228 -10.11 -10.02 -8.47
CA ALA A 228 -11.32 -9.75 -7.70
C ALA A 228 -11.82 -8.32 -7.94
N SER A 229 -10.92 -7.36 -7.94
CA SER A 229 -11.19 -5.95 -8.19
C SER A 229 -11.88 -5.70 -9.52
N ASN A 230 -11.41 -6.36 -10.60
CA ASN A 230 -12.08 -6.31 -11.91
C ASN A 230 -13.52 -6.83 -11.86
N ARG A 231 -13.78 -7.89 -11.08
CA ARG A 231 -15.12 -8.49 -10.93
C ARG A 231 -16.05 -7.62 -10.08
N VAL A 232 -15.55 -7.13 -8.94
CA VAL A 232 -16.32 -6.26 -8.04
C VAL A 232 -16.76 -5.00 -8.77
N GLN A 233 -15.86 -4.38 -9.52
CA GLN A 233 -16.18 -3.17 -10.27
C GLN A 233 -17.32 -3.39 -11.28
N LYS A 234 -17.35 -4.54 -11.96
CA LYS A 234 -18.45 -4.90 -12.88
C LYS A 234 -19.77 -5.13 -12.15
N ALA A 235 -19.74 -5.71 -10.96
CA ALA A 235 -20.94 -5.98 -10.17
C ALA A 235 -21.55 -4.71 -9.55
N VAL A 236 -20.74 -3.71 -9.24
CA VAL A 236 -21.19 -2.46 -8.60
C VAL A 236 -21.66 -1.41 -9.62
N GLN A 237 -21.29 -1.53 -10.90
CA GLN A 237 -21.69 -0.61 -11.97
C GLN A 237 -23.15 -0.77 -12.48
N VAL A 238 -24.03 -1.38 -11.68
CA VAL A 238 -25.47 -1.50 -12.00
C VAL A 238 -26.18 -0.17 -11.77
#